data_AF-A0A9P8RSB9-F1
#
_entry.id   AF-A0A9P8RSB9-F1
#
_cell.length_a   1.000
_cell.length_b   1.000
_cell.length_c   1.000
_cell.angle_alpha   90.00
_cell.angle_beta   90.00
_cell.angle_gamma   90.00
#
_symmetry.space_group_name_H-M   'P 1'
#
loop_
_entity.id
_entity.type
_entity.pdbx_description
1 polymer ?
#
loop_
_entity_poly.entity_id
_entity_poly.type
_entity_poly.pdbx_seq_one_letter_code
_entity_poly.pdbx_strand_id
1 'polypeptide(L)'
;MAMAIPRAISRPHSRYTLSPTSLTARTLHALLFLRGPGRGNAAAGGWGIFIEGSVECNPLDFLAFKRISTEWLEEVNGDENSDAHGTAEDLNHRFSKRRKLIAKGRFGNSGIESDGKGIELLHIRMEDPFIGVPGTRSLPINIEDIADGILEGQESEGENEQQKDQPPVMWDSLFGPDAENQDLSMHQAWRPDVRLTFRGTHIFAGVRHLTDTGVIDGEKMPGWMTGEAGVSTGVVRNGVIRGHKGSGV
;
A
#
# COMPACT_ATOMS: atom_id res chain seq x y z
N MET A 1 25.01 -13.13 -21.31
CA MET A 1 24.64 -11.82 -21.91
C MET A 1 24.64 -10.65 -20.92
N ALA A 2 24.29 -10.81 -19.64
CA ALA A 2 24.07 -9.69 -18.70
C ALA A 2 25.27 -8.74 -18.44
N MET A 3 26.52 -9.18 -18.60
CA MET A 3 27.71 -8.34 -18.34
C MET A 3 28.22 -7.54 -19.55
N ALA A 4 27.68 -7.78 -20.75
CA ALA A 4 28.12 -7.07 -21.96
C ALA A 4 27.58 -5.63 -22.02
N ILE A 5 26.33 -5.43 -21.61
CA ILE A 5 25.65 -4.13 -21.66
C ILE A 5 26.31 -3.11 -20.69
N PRO A 6 26.52 -3.41 -19.39
CA PRO A 6 27.15 -2.46 -18.48
C PRO A 6 28.57 -2.07 -18.91
N ARG A 7 29.30 -3.01 -19.52
CA ARG A 7 30.64 -2.75 -20.09
C ARG A 7 30.57 -1.85 -21.32
N ALA A 8 29.61 -2.05 -22.22
CA ALA A 8 29.46 -1.24 -23.42
C ALA A 8 29.08 0.22 -23.13
N ILE A 9 28.27 0.47 -22.08
CA ILE A 9 27.85 1.83 -21.69
C ILE A 9 28.84 2.51 -20.73
N SER A 10 29.80 1.77 -20.17
CA SER A 10 30.80 2.33 -19.26
C SER A 10 31.78 3.25 -19.98
N ARG A 11 32.20 4.33 -19.30
CA ARG A 11 33.22 5.26 -19.77
C ARG A 11 34.53 5.01 -19.01
N PRO A 12 35.70 5.44 -19.53
CA PRO A 12 36.94 5.42 -18.75
C PRO A 12 36.72 6.12 -17.39
N HIS A 13 37.06 5.44 -16.30
CA HIS A 13 36.82 5.87 -14.91
C HIS A 13 35.34 5.95 -14.44
N SER A 14 34.37 5.44 -15.21
CA SER A 14 32.97 5.32 -14.78
C SER A 14 32.35 3.99 -15.22
N ARG A 15 32.28 3.02 -14.29
CA ARG A 15 31.70 1.69 -14.53
C ARG A 15 30.27 1.65 -14.03
N TYR A 16 29.35 1.31 -14.92
CA TYR A 16 27.96 1.06 -14.56
C TYR A 16 27.72 -0.43 -14.27
N THR A 17 26.80 -0.71 -13.36
CA THR A 17 26.26 -2.04 -13.09
C THR A 17 24.74 -1.97 -13.23
N LEU A 18 24.13 -3.06 -13.70
CA LEU A 18 22.67 -3.16 -13.76
C LEU A 18 22.19 -3.82 -12.47
N SER A 19 21.35 -3.12 -11.72
CA SER A 19 20.65 -3.69 -10.57
C SER A 19 19.28 -4.21 -11.01
N PRO A 20 18.86 -5.40 -10.54
CA PRO A 20 17.50 -5.87 -10.75
C PRO A 20 16.52 -4.93 -10.05
N THR A 21 15.34 -4.74 -10.63
CA THR A 21 14.27 -3.92 -10.07
C THR A 21 13.18 -4.79 -9.45
N SER A 22 12.57 -4.34 -8.36
CA SER A 22 11.45 -5.01 -7.68
C SER A 22 10.07 -4.78 -8.36
N LEU A 23 10.08 -4.20 -9.56
CA LEU A 23 8.91 -3.90 -10.37
C LEU A 23 8.88 -4.76 -11.63
N THR A 24 7.76 -5.43 -11.83
CA THR A 24 7.41 -6.17 -13.03
C THR A 24 6.05 -5.68 -13.52
N ALA A 25 5.92 -5.43 -14.82
CA ALA A 25 4.65 -5.04 -15.44
C ALA A 25 4.60 -5.56 -16.88
N ARG A 26 3.37 -5.76 -17.38
CA ARG A 26 3.15 -6.31 -18.73
C ARG A 26 3.39 -5.27 -19.83
N THR A 27 3.00 -4.03 -19.59
CA THR A 27 3.12 -2.94 -20.58
C THR A 27 4.36 -2.09 -20.29
N LEU A 28 5.04 -1.68 -21.36
CA LEU A 28 6.14 -0.71 -21.24
C LEU A 28 5.63 0.64 -20.73
N HIS A 29 4.38 1.00 -21.05
CA HIS A 29 3.75 2.21 -20.54
C HIS A 29 3.66 2.22 -19.02
N ALA A 30 3.26 1.09 -18.39
CA ALA A 30 3.24 0.96 -16.94
C ALA A 30 4.65 1.11 -16.35
N LEU A 31 5.66 0.46 -16.93
CA LEU A 31 7.06 0.58 -16.47
C LEU A 31 7.57 2.02 -16.58
N LEU A 32 7.27 2.71 -17.69
CA LEU A 32 7.69 4.09 -17.90
C LEU A 32 6.96 5.05 -16.95
N PHE A 33 5.69 4.81 -16.66
CA PHE A 33 4.94 5.64 -15.72
C PHE A 33 5.47 5.50 -14.29
N LEU A 34 5.72 4.26 -13.86
CA LEU A 34 6.14 3.95 -12.49
C LEU A 34 7.64 4.13 -12.24
N ARG A 35 8.50 4.03 -13.26
CA ARG A 35 9.97 4.10 -13.09
C ARG A 35 10.70 4.96 -14.10
N GLY A 36 9.99 5.50 -15.08
CA GLY A 36 10.57 6.39 -16.08
C GLY A 36 10.85 7.79 -15.54
N PRO A 37 11.43 8.67 -16.37
CA PRO A 37 11.86 10.01 -16.00
C PRO A 37 10.71 11.04 -15.86
N GLY A 38 9.49 10.60 -15.56
CA GLY A 38 8.32 11.46 -15.41
C GLY A 38 7.94 11.77 -13.97
N ARG A 39 7.00 12.70 -13.79
CA ARG A 39 6.40 13.04 -12.47
C ARG A 39 5.67 11.85 -11.82
N GLY A 40 5.33 10.82 -12.60
CA GLY A 40 4.61 9.63 -12.12
C GLY A 40 5.41 8.64 -11.27
N ASN A 41 6.74 8.71 -11.29
CA ASN A 41 7.61 7.74 -10.60
C ASN A 41 7.46 7.78 -9.06
N ALA A 42 7.21 8.96 -8.49
CA ALA A 42 7.15 9.16 -7.03
C ALA A 42 5.77 9.58 -6.49
N ALA A 43 4.75 9.62 -7.35
CA ALA A 43 3.43 10.14 -7.01
C ALA A 43 2.29 9.27 -7.56
N ALA A 44 2.48 7.95 -7.60
CA ALA A 44 1.43 7.00 -7.95
C ALA A 44 0.35 6.92 -6.84
N GLY A 45 -0.79 6.29 -7.15
CA GLY A 45 -1.88 6.16 -6.17
C GLY A 45 -2.60 7.48 -5.91
N GLY A 46 -3.01 7.70 -4.66
CA GLY A 46 -3.69 8.92 -4.20
C GLY A 46 -2.87 10.21 -4.38
N TRP A 47 -1.56 10.10 -4.56
CA TRP A 47 -0.67 11.23 -4.86
C TRP A 47 -0.77 11.72 -6.30
N GLY A 48 -1.55 11.05 -7.16
CA GLY A 48 -1.67 11.38 -8.58
C GLY A 48 -2.15 12.81 -8.86
N ILE A 49 -2.83 13.45 -7.90
CA ILE A 49 -3.26 14.85 -7.97
C ILE A 49 -2.08 15.82 -8.19
N PHE A 50 -0.89 15.48 -7.68
CA PHE A 50 0.32 16.32 -7.81
C PHE A 50 1.06 16.09 -9.14
N ILE A 51 0.76 15.01 -9.85
CA ILE A 51 1.32 14.75 -11.18
C ILE A 51 0.73 15.74 -12.19
N GLU A 52 -0.60 15.91 -12.13
CA GLU A 52 -1.36 16.76 -13.05
C GLU A 52 -1.11 18.25 -12.79
N GLY A 53 -0.74 18.61 -11.55
CA GLY A 53 -0.63 20.00 -11.14
C GLY A 53 -2.00 20.69 -11.05
N SER A 54 -3.10 19.92 -11.01
CA SER A 54 -4.46 20.44 -10.89
C SER A 54 -4.71 21.15 -9.55
N VAL A 55 -3.95 20.78 -8.52
CA VAL A 55 -3.95 21.45 -7.22
C VAL A 55 -3.13 22.75 -7.25
N GLU A 56 -2.13 22.84 -8.12
CA GLU A 56 -1.21 23.97 -8.23
C GLU A 56 -1.78 25.00 -9.21
N CYS A 57 -2.46 26.02 -8.70
CA CYS A 57 -2.79 27.18 -9.52
C CYS A 57 -1.56 28.05 -9.76
N ASN A 58 -1.46 28.64 -10.96
CA ASN A 58 -0.56 29.76 -11.16
C ASN A 58 -0.91 30.85 -10.13
N PRO A 59 0.04 31.35 -9.31
CA PRO A 59 -0.24 32.33 -8.25
C PRO A 59 -0.82 33.65 -8.78
N LEU A 60 -0.72 33.90 -10.10
CA LEU A 60 -1.31 35.06 -10.77
C LEU A 60 -2.71 34.78 -11.35
N ASP A 61 -3.19 33.54 -11.29
CA ASP A 61 -4.51 33.15 -11.80
C ASP A 61 -5.53 33.05 -10.65
N PHE A 62 -6.11 34.20 -10.32
CA PHE A 62 -7.11 34.32 -9.26
C PHE A 62 -8.47 33.67 -9.59
N LEU A 63 -8.73 33.40 -10.88
CA LEU A 63 -9.99 32.77 -11.30
C LEU A 63 -9.94 31.25 -11.14
N ALA A 64 -8.77 30.64 -11.36
CA ALA A 64 -8.56 29.22 -11.12
C ALA A 64 -8.77 28.84 -9.65
N PHE A 65 -8.26 29.66 -8.72
CA PHE A 65 -8.42 29.43 -7.28
C PHE A 65 -9.91 29.38 -6.85
N LYS A 66 -10.75 30.25 -7.41
CA LYS A 66 -12.18 30.30 -7.09
C LYS A 66 -12.93 29.05 -7.56
N ARG A 67 -12.56 28.49 -8.72
CA ARG A 67 -13.17 27.24 -9.25
C ARG A 67 -12.87 26.04 -8.36
N ILE A 68 -11.62 25.92 -7.93
CA ILE A 68 -11.20 24.85 -7.01
C ILE A 68 -12.06 24.95 -5.74
N SER A 69 -12.10 26.11 -5.08
CA SER A 69 -12.90 26.26 -3.86
C SER A 69 -14.39 25.91 -4.04
N THR A 70 -15.01 26.28 -5.16
CA THR A 70 -16.42 25.93 -5.43
C THR A 70 -16.64 24.45 -5.69
N GLU A 71 -15.74 23.79 -6.43
CA GLU A 71 -15.87 22.38 -6.80
C GLU A 71 -15.69 21.46 -5.58
N TRP A 72 -14.75 21.78 -4.68
CA TRP A 72 -14.59 21.09 -3.40
C TRP A 72 -15.80 21.30 -2.47
N LEU A 73 -16.39 22.51 -2.46
CA LEU A 73 -17.58 22.81 -1.65
C LEU A 73 -18.84 22.13 -2.20
N GLU A 74 -18.97 22.00 -3.52
CA GLU A 74 -20.12 21.35 -4.17
C GLU A 74 -20.10 19.82 -4.02
N GLU A 75 -18.92 19.17 -4.07
CA GLU A 75 -18.80 17.72 -3.79
C GLU A 75 -19.15 17.38 -2.34
N VAL A 76 -18.92 18.29 -1.39
CA VAL A 76 -19.19 18.07 0.06
C VAL A 76 -20.62 18.47 0.44
N ASN A 77 -21.16 19.58 -0.10
CA ASN A 77 -22.45 20.12 0.29
C ASN A 77 -23.65 19.62 -0.54
N GLY A 78 -23.43 18.81 -1.58
CA GLY A 78 -24.48 18.33 -2.48
C GLY A 78 -25.55 17.41 -1.86
N ASP A 79 -25.60 17.22 -0.53
CA ASP A 79 -26.54 16.28 0.11
C ASP A 79 -27.11 16.74 1.48
N GLU A 80 -26.79 17.95 1.96
CA GLU A 80 -27.28 18.40 3.29
C GLU A 80 -28.77 18.82 3.29
N ASN A 81 -29.39 18.99 2.13
CA ASN A 81 -30.77 19.49 2.00
C ASN A 81 -31.84 18.41 1.77
N SER A 82 -31.54 17.11 1.91
CA SER A 82 -32.56 16.06 1.88
C SER A 82 -32.91 15.56 3.28
N ASP A 83 -34.16 15.86 3.65
CA ASP A 83 -34.82 15.72 4.94
C ASP A 83 -34.60 14.40 5.69
N ALA A 84 -34.75 14.46 7.02
CA ALA A 84 -34.55 13.41 8.02
C ALA A 84 -35.57 12.22 7.96
N HIS A 85 -35.95 11.79 6.75
CA HIS A 85 -36.85 10.65 6.50
C HIS A 85 -36.29 9.75 5.37
N GLY A 86 -35.01 9.41 5.45
CA GLY A 86 -34.37 8.53 4.47
C GLY A 86 -34.80 7.08 4.66
N THR A 87 -35.26 6.44 3.58
CA THR A 87 -35.45 4.98 3.53
C THR A 87 -34.11 4.26 3.63
N ALA A 88 -34.13 2.95 3.91
CA ALA A 88 -32.90 2.14 3.95
C ALA A 88 -32.08 2.21 2.64
N GLU A 89 -32.76 2.45 1.51
CA GLU A 89 -32.15 2.64 0.19
C GLU A 89 -31.38 3.97 0.10
N ASP A 90 -31.92 5.05 0.66
CA ASP A 90 -31.26 6.37 0.69
C ASP A 90 -29.98 6.34 1.53
N LEU A 91 -30.01 5.64 2.66
CA LEU A 91 -28.83 5.41 3.48
C LEU A 91 -27.76 4.63 2.70
N ASN A 92 -28.15 3.54 2.03
CA ASN A 92 -27.22 2.75 1.23
C ASN A 92 -26.61 3.57 0.07
N HIS A 93 -27.40 4.45 -0.55
CA HIS A 93 -26.92 5.37 -1.57
C HIS A 93 -25.89 6.36 -1.01
N ARG A 94 -26.13 6.95 0.16
CA ARG A 94 -25.15 7.81 0.85
C ARG A 94 -23.86 7.06 1.20
N PHE A 95 -23.96 5.83 1.72
CA PHE A 95 -22.79 4.99 1.98
C PHE A 95 -22.03 4.60 0.70
N SER A 96 -22.73 4.31 -0.39
CA SER A 96 -22.09 4.05 -1.70
C SER A 96 -21.38 5.29 -2.24
N LYS A 97 -22.00 6.48 -2.19
CA LYS A 97 -21.36 7.74 -2.56
C LYS A 97 -20.09 8.00 -1.75
N ARG A 98 -20.16 7.82 -0.41
CA ARG A 98 -19.00 7.99 0.47
C ARG A 98 -17.87 7.02 0.11
N ARG A 99 -18.19 5.73 -0.11
CA ARG A 99 -17.21 4.72 -0.54
C ARG A 99 -16.55 5.10 -1.87
N LYS A 100 -17.32 5.59 -2.84
CA LYS A 100 -16.80 6.12 -4.13
C LYS A 100 -15.84 7.28 -3.93
N LEU A 101 -16.20 8.23 -3.07
CA LEU A 101 -15.37 9.39 -2.75
C LEU A 101 -14.06 8.96 -2.09
N ILE A 102 -14.12 8.02 -1.14
CA ILE A 102 -12.94 7.45 -0.48
C ILE A 102 -12.04 6.73 -1.48
N ALA A 103 -12.62 5.90 -2.36
CA ALA A 103 -11.87 5.21 -3.40
C ALA A 103 -11.20 6.21 -4.37
N LYS A 104 -11.91 7.25 -4.80
CA LYS A 104 -11.37 8.35 -5.61
C LYS A 104 -10.22 9.07 -4.87
N GLY A 105 -10.36 9.36 -3.59
CA GLY A 105 -9.32 10.02 -2.79
C GLY A 105 -8.08 9.16 -2.56
N ARG A 106 -8.25 7.85 -2.32
CA ARG A 106 -7.13 6.93 -2.03
C ARG A 106 -6.35 6.52 -3.27
N PHE A 107 -7.02 6.33 -4.40
CA PHE A 107 -6.38 5.88 -5.65
C PHE A 107 -6.11 7.04 -6.62
N GLY A 108 -6.73 8.21 -6.42
CA GLY A 108 -6.59 9.37 -7.30
C GLY A 108 -6.95 9.03 -8.75
N ASN A 109 -6.06 9.41 -9.67
CA ASN A 109 -6.17 9.13 -11.10
C ASN A 109 -5.59 7.76 -11.52
N SER A 110 -5.28 6.88 -10.56
CA SER A 110 -4.72 5.55 -10.80
C SER A 110 -5.72 4.43 -10.46
N GLY A 111 -5.45 3.21 -10.92
CA GLY A 111 -6.35 2.08 -10.66
C GLY A 111 -7.62 2.15 -11.49
N ILE A 112 -7.55 2.70 -12.70
CA ILE A 112 -8.66 2.68 -13.65
C ILE A 112 -8.41 1.53 -14.61
N GLU A 113 -9.41 0.69 -14.85
CA GLU A 113 -9.26 -0.55 -15.64
C GLU A 113 -8.66 -0.32 -17.04
N SER A 114 -8.88 0.87 -17.62
CA SER A 114 -8.42 1.25 -18.95
C SER A 114 -7.18 2.16 -18.98
N ASP A 115 -6.49 2.39 -17.86
CA ASP A 115 -5.35 3.34 -17.82
C ASP A 115 -4.06 2.81 -18.48
N GLY A 116 -3.97 1.51 -18.74
CA GLY A 116 -2.78 0.86 -19.30
C GLY A 116 -1.54 0.86 -18.39
N LYS A 117 -1.71 1.27 -17.12
CA LYS A 117 -0.67 1.36 -16.07
C LYS A 117 -0.76 0.20 -15.07
N GLY A 118 -1.54 -0.82 -15.41
CA GLY A 118 -1.82 -1.96 -14.54
C GLY A 118 -0.58 -2.81 -14.20
N ILE A 119 -0.52 -3.20 -12.93
CA ILE A 119 0.37 -4.25 -12.42
C ILE A 119 -0.43 -5.55 -12.28
N GLU A 120 0.11 -6.64 -12.82
CA GLU A 120 -0.55 -7.95 -12.88
C GLU A 120 -0.23 -8.87 -11.69
N LEU A 121 0.90 -8.62 -11.02
CA LEU A 121 1.39 -9.41 -9.91
C LEU A 121 1.89 -8.51 -8.78
N LEU A 122 1.40 -8.75 -7.57
CA LEU A 122 1.87 -8.09 -6.36
C LEU A 122 2.14 -9.13 -5.28
N HIS A 123 3.39 -9.23 -4.86
CA HIS A 123 3.85 -10.11 -3.79
C HIS A 123 4.28 -9.28 -2.59
N ILE A 124 3.70 -9.59 -1.43
CA ILE A 124 3.96 -8.85 -0.21
C ILE A 124 4.25 -9.81 0.91
N ARG A 125 5.29 -9.52 1.68
CA ARG A 125 5.58 -10.16 2.95
C ARG A 125 5.46 -9.12 4.06
N MET A 126 4.63 -9.38 5.06
CA MET A 126 4.48 -8.51 6.21
C MET A 126 5.39 -9.02 7.33
N GLU A 127 6.21 -8.12 7.87
CA GLU A 127 7.10 -8.39 9.00
C GLU A 127 6.83 -7.41 10.15
N ASP A 128 5.62 -6.85 10.19
CA ASP A 128 5.21 -5.86 11.19
C ASP A 128 4.98 -6.52 12.55
N PRO A 129 5.36 -5.85 13.65
CA PRO A 129 4.96 -6.26 14.99
C PRO A 129 3.43 -6.33 15.09
N PHE A 130 2.92 -7.44 15.60
CA PHE A 130 1.49 -7.58 15.85
C PHE A 130 1.10 -6.84 17.13
N ILE A 131 0.05 -6.04 17.05
CA ILE A 131 -0.52 -5.32 18.18
C ILE A 131 -1.31 -6.33 19.03
N GLY A 132 -0.94 -6.50 20.30
CA GLY A 132 -1.72 -7.29 21.26
C GLY A 132 -1.03 -8.51 21.87
N VAL A 133 0.28 -8.68 21.70
CA VAL A 133 1.00 -9.74 22.41
C VAL A 133 1.36 -9.26 23.82
N PRO A 134 1.02 -10.00 24.89
CA PRO A 134 1.33 -9.61 26.26
C PRO A 134 2.85 -9.54 26.43
N GLY A 135 3.38 -8.32 26.48
CA GLY A 135 4.81 -8.02 26.48
C GLY A 135 5.15 -6.69 25.80
N THR A 136 4.27 -6.19 24.92
CA THR A 136 4.46 -4.88 24.27
C THR A 136 3.75 -3.78 25.06
N ARG A 137 4.46 -3.16 26.02
CA ARG A 137 4.06 -1.86 26.58
C ARG A 137 4.30 -0.77 25.54
N SER A 138 3.43 -0.65 24.54
CA SER A 138 3.19 0.67 23.93
C SER A 138 2.27 1.42 24.89
N LEU A 139 2.70 2.60 25.35
CA LEU A 139 2.02 3.41 26.34
C LEU A 139 0.51 3.51 26.05
N PRO A 140 -0.36 3.36 27.07
CA PRO A 140 -1.79 3.26 26.86
C PRO A 140 -2.38 4.61 26.45
N ILE A 141 -3.22 4.60 25.42
CA ILE A 141 -4.36 5.52 25.36
C ILE A 141 -5.30 5.02 26.46
N ASN A 142 -5.41 5.78 27.55
CA ASN A 142 -6.31 5.49 28.68
C ASN A 142 -7.74 5.37 28.16
N ILE A 143 -8.28 4.17 28.24
CA ILE A 143 -9.72 3.94 28.28
C ILE A 143 -9.92 3.24 29.61
N GLU A 144 -10.30 4.03 30.59
CA GLU A 144 -10.75 3.57 31.91
C GLU A 144 -11.85 2.50 31.70
N ASP A 145 -11.81 1.46 32.56
CA ASP A 145 -12.73 0.33 32.63
C ASP A 145 -12.47 -0.76 31.56
N ILE A 146 -11.96 -1.95 31.91
CA ILE A 146 -12.75 -3.01 32.53
C ILE A 146 -11.87 -3.81 33.51
N ALA A 147 -12.34 -3.82 34.76
CA ALA A 147 -11.82 -4.61 35.86
C ALA A 147 -12.25 -6.09 35.78
N ASP A 148 -11.49 -6.90 36.52
CA ASP A 148 -11.86 -8.16 37.18
C ASP A 148 -11.49 -9.52 36.56
N GLY A 149 -10.68 -10.26 37.33
CA GLY A 149 -10.61 -11.73 37.40
C GLY A 149 -9.56 -12.40 36.51
N ILE A 150 -8.30 -12.57 36.95
CA ILE A 150 -7.79 -13.74 37.70
C ILE A 150 -8.43 -15.06 37.22
N LEU A 151 -7.62 -15.98 36.66
CA LEU A 151 -7.48 -17.37 37.13
C LEU A 151 -6.28 -18.06 36.47
N GLU A 152 -5.47 -18.67 37.33
CA GLU A 152 -4.31 -19.52 37.07
C GLU A 152 -4.71 -20.82 36.37
N GLY A 153 -3.88 -21.31 35.45
CA GLY A 153 -4.03 -22.62 34.82
C GLY A 153 -2.67 -23.17 34.41
N GLN A 154 -2.29 -24.27 35.03
CA GLN A 154 -1.02 -25.00 34.90
C GLN A 154 -0.78 -25.47 33.46
N GLU A 155 0.39 -25.17 32.89
CA GLU A 155 0.82 -25.75 31.62
C GLU A 155 1.51 -27.10 31.85
N SER A 156 0.96 -28.11 31.19
CA SER A 156 1.48 -29.47 31.11
C SER A 156 2.51 -29.55 29.98
N GLU A 157 3.64 -30.19 30.26
CA GLU A 157 4.66 -30.54 29.27
C GLU A 157 4.06 -31.52 28.25
N GLY A 158 3.73 -30.99 27.07
CA GLY A 158 3.39 -31.76 25.89
C GLY A 158 4.41 -31.48 24.80
N GLU A 159 5.28 -32.45 24.54
CA GLU A 159 6.18 -32.50 23.39
C GLU A 159 5.35 -32.42 22.10
N ASN A 160 5.29 -31.24 21.48
CA ASN A 160 4.68 -31.06 20.16
C ASN A 160 5.79 -30.96 19.11
N GLU A 161 5.93 -32.05 18.34
CA GLU A 161 6.69 -32.09 17.10
C GLU A 161 6.28 -30.92 16.20
N GLN A 162 7.15 -29.91 16.12
CA GLN A 162 7.01 -28.80 15.20
C GLN A 162 7.21 -29.33 13.79
N GLN A 163 6.11 -29.74 13.15
CA GLN A 163 6.01 -29.78 11.69
C GLN A 163 6.35 -28.38 11.19
N LYS A 164 7.61 -28.23 10.79
CA LYS A 164 8.15 -27.00 10.22
C LYS A 164 7.49 -26.81 8.87
N ASP A 165 6.43 -26.01 8.84
CA ASP A 165 5.77 -25.53 7.62
C ASP A 165 6.80 -24.83 6.73
N GLN A 166 7.50 -25.61 5.91
CA GLN A 166 8.46 -25.07 4.97
C GLN A 166 7.68 -24.32 3.89
N PRO A 167 7.93 -23.01 3.72
CA PRO A 167 7.25 -22.27 2.68
C PRO A 167 7.65 -22.81 1.30
N PRO A 168 6.77 -22.66 0.29
CA PRO A 168 7.08 -23.07 -1.08
C PRO A 168 8.41 -22.46 -1.55
N VAL A 169 9.24 -23.28 -2.21
CA VAL A 169 10.62 -22.95 -2.65
C VAL A 169 10.74 -21.63 -3.44
N MET A 170 9.65 -21.18 -4.07
CA MET A 170 9.56 -19.92 -4.79
C MET A 170 9.67 -18.68 -3.87
N TRP A 171 9.14 -18.76 -2.65
CA TRP A 171 9.09 -17.63 -1.71
C TRP A 171 10.44 -17.31 -1.09
N ASP A 172 11.27 -18.32 -0.86
CA ASP A 172 12.63 -18.15 -0.33
C ASP A 172 13.52 -17.35 -1.31
N SER A 173 13.24 -17.45 -2.61
CA SER A 173 13.94 -16.64 -3.62
C SER A 173 13.50 -15.17 -3.64
N LEU A 174 12.23 -14.92 -3.30
CA LEU A 174 11.58 -13.59 -3.34
C LEU A 174 11.65 -12.80 -2.03
N PHE A 175 11.88 -13.47 -0.89
CA PHE A 175 11.94 -12.86 0.43
C PHE A 175 12.91 -13.57 1.38
N GLY A 176 13.94 -14.22 0.85
CA GLY A 176 14.91 -15.00 1.64
C GLY A 176 15.50 -14.19 2.81
N PRO A 177 16.06 -14.88 3.83
CA PRO A 177 16.51 -14.23 5.06
C PRO A 177 17.55 -13.15 4.78
N ASP A 178 17.22 -11.90 5.12
CA ASP A 178 18.14 -10.76 5.05
C ASP A 178 19.27 -10.95 6.07
N ALA A 179 20.52 -10.92 5.61
CA ALA A 179 21.72 -10.94 6.43
C ALA A 179 21.98 -9.62 7.21
N GLU A 180 21.05 -8.66 7.14
CA GLU A 180 21.14 -7.34 7.81
C GLU A 180 20.34 -7.25 9.11
N ASN A 181 19.80 -8.37 9.62
CA ASN A 181 19.13 -8.40 10.93
C ASN A 181 20.15 -8.40 12.09
N GLN A 182 20.77 -7.25 12.36
CA GLN A 182 21.53 -6.98 13.60
C GLN A 182 21.04 -5.75 14.35
N ASP A 183 19.74 -5.44 14.32
CA ASP A 183 19.17 -4.53 15.32
C ASP A 183 18.87 -5.30 16.61
N LEU A 184 19.92 -5.42 17.42
CA LEU A 184 19.87 -5.77 18.83
C LEU A 184 19.21 -4.61 19.60
N SER A 185 17.97 -4.74 20.08
CA SER A 185 17.62 -4.41 21.47
C SER A 185 16.12 -4.52 21.79
N MET A 186 15.86 -5.30 22.85
CA MET A 186 14.92 -5.03 23.95
C MET A 186 13.47 -4.69 23.59
N HIS A 187 12.73 -5.73 23.18
CA HIS A 187 11.32 -6.06 23.43
C HIS A 187 10.79 -6.75 22.19
N GLN A 188 10.87 -8.09 22.20
CA GLN A 188 10.60 -8.99 21.09
C GLN A 188 9.09 -9.02 20.81
N ALA A 189 8.56 -7.95 20.23
CA ALA A 189 7.18 -7.93 19.77
C ALA A 189 7.02 -9.03 18.71
N TRP A 190 6.06 -9.93 18.91
CA TRP A 190 5.78 -11.03 17.99
C TRP A 190 5.43 -10.49 16.60
N ARG A 191 6.05 -11.05 15.57
CA ARG A 191 5.86 -10.66 14.17
C ARG A 191 5.32 -11.86 13.40
N PRO A 192 4.06 -11.83 12.92
CA PRO A 192 3.54 -12.90 12.08
C PRO A 192 4.18 -12.85 10.68
N ASP A 193 4.52 -14.02 10.13
CA ASP A 193 4.92 -14.16 8.73
C ASP A 193 3.67 -14.24 7.84
N VAL A 194 3.11 -13.10 7.46
CA VAL A 194 1.95 -13.06 6.55
C VAL A 194 2.41 -12.74 5.13
N ARG A 195 2.06 -13.61 4.19
CA ARG A 195 2.37 -13.44 2.76
C ARG A 195 1.11 -13.25 1.95
N LEU A 196 1.05 -12.17 1.18
CA LEU A 196 -0.06 -11.83 0.32
C LEU A 196 0.37 -11.88 -1.15
N THR A 197 -0.47 -12.48 -1.99
CA THR A 197 -0.27 -12.55 -3.43
C THR A 197 -1.52 -12.08 -4.14
N PHE A 198 -1.42 -11.00 -4.88
CA PHE A 198 -2.47 -10.55 -5.78
C PHE A 198 -2.08 -10.83 -7.22
N ARG A 199 -3.04 -11.37 -7.98
CA ARG A 199 -2.90 -11.66 -9.40
C ARG A 199 -4.12 -11.18 -10.16
N GLY A 200 -3.92 -10.55 -11.30
CA GLY A 200 -4.99 -10.06 -12.16
C GLY A 200 -4.45 -9.32 -13.37
N THR A 201 -5.33 -8.70 -14.15
CA THR A 201 -4.94 -7.82 -15.27
C THR A 201 -4.47 -6.46 -14.77
N HIS A 202 -5.12 -5.92 -13.74
CA HIS A 202 -4.72 -4.71 -13.04
C HIS A 202 -5.16 -4.82 -11.58
N ILE A 203 -4.25 -5.16 -10.65
CA ILE A 203 -4.70 -5.48 -9.28
C ILE A 203 -5.25 -4.24 -8.58
N PHE A 204 -4.61 -3.08 -8.71
CA PHE A 204 -5.09 -1.86 -8.04
C PHE A 204 -6.43 -1.35 -8.57
N ALA A 205 -6.76 -1.58 -9.84
CA ALA A 205 -8.11 -1.32 -10.34
C ALA A 205 -9.14 -2.26 -9.70
N GLY A 206 -8.79 -3.54 -9.53
CA GLY A 206 -9.61 -4.49 -8.79
C GLY A 206 -9.78 -4.11 -7.32
N VAL A 207 -8.70 -3.72 -6.62
CA VAL A 207 -8.78 -3.27 -5.22
C VAL A 207 -9.64 -2.01 -5.10
N ARG A 208 -9.46 -1.03 -6.00
CA ARG A 208 -10.29 0.17 -6.05
C ARG A 208 -11.77 -0.16 -6.24
N HIS A 209 -12.09 -1.10 -7.13
CA HIS A 209 -13.45 -1.58 -7.32
C HIS A 209 -14.02 -2.24 -6.06
N LEU A 210 -13.23 -3.07 -5.37
CA LEU A 210 -13.63 -3.69 -4.10
C LEU A 210 -13.84 -2.65 -2.98
N THR A 211 -13.09 -1.54 -2.98
CA THR A 211 -13.33 -0.41 -2.09
C THR A 211 -14.64 0.32 -2.43
N ASP A 212 -14.92 0.55 -3.71
CA ASP A 212 -16.16 1.20 -4.18
C ASP A 212 -17.41 0.39 -3.77
N THR A 213 -17.37 -0.92 -3.99
CA THR A 213 -18.43 -1.86 -3.57
C THR A 213 -18.52 -2.03 -2.04
N GLY A 214 -17.50 -1.59 -1.28
CA GLY A 214 -17.42 -1.68 0.17
C GLY A 214 -17.10 -3.05 0.75
N VAL A 215 -16.53 -3.94 -0.07
CA VAL A 215 -15.91 -5.18 0.43
C VAL A 215 -14.65 -4.84 1.23
N ILE A 216 -13.90 -3.82 0.78
CA ILE A 216 -12.70 -3.31 1.47
C ILE A 216 -13.01 -1.94 2.06
N ASP A 217 -12.72 -1.77 3.36
CA ASP A 217 -12.79 -0.46 4.02
C ASP A 217 -11.62 0.43 3.58
N GLY A 218 -11.92 1.43 2.73
CA GLY A 218 -10.93 2.37 2.23
C GLY A 218 -10.34 3.31 3.29
N GLU A 219 -10.98 3.48 4.45
CA GLU A 219 -10.45 4.31 5.54
C GLU A 219 -9.34 3.59 6.31
N LYS A 220 -9.47 2.27 6.49
CA LYS A 220 -8.48 1.41 7.17
C LYS A 220 -7.46 0.80 6.21
N MET A 221 -7.62 1.01 4.91
CA MET A 221 -6.72 0.48 3.90
C MET A 221 -5.32 1.13 4.03
N PRO A 222 -4.24 0.34 4.12
CA PRO A 222 -2.89 0.85 4.21
C PRO A 222 -2.42 1.43 2.87
N GLY A 223 -1.47 2.38 2.92
CA GLY A 223 -0.97 3.09 1.74
C GLY A 223 -0.42 2.17 0.65
N TRP A 224 0.33 1.12 1.03
CA TRP A 224 0.90 0.17 0.08
C TRP A 224 -0.14 -0.60 -0.76
N MET A 225 -1.40 -0.71 -0.31
CA MET A 225 -2.48 -1.33 -1.09
C MET A 225 -2.98 -0.45 -2.24
N THR A 226 -2.65 0.84 -2.24
CA THR A 226 -3.07 1.79 -3.28
C THR A 226 -2.15 1.80 -4.50
N GLY A 227 -1.01 1.12 -4.42
CA GLY A 227 -0.01 1.09 -5.50
C GLY A 227 0.92 2.31 -5.54
N GLU A 228 0.89 3.17 -4.51
CA GLU A 228 1.74 4.37 -4.41
C GLU A 228 3.25 4.07 -4.48
N ALA A 229 3.67 2.92 -3.94
CA ALA A 229 5.08 2.57 -3.88
C ALA A 229 5.67 2.08 -5.20
N GLY A 230 4.84 1.76 -6.21
CA GLY A 230 5.31 1.31 -7.52
C GLY A 230 6.16 0.03 -7.48
N VAL A 231 5.94 -0.84 -6.50
CA VAL A 231 6.63 -2.13 -6.37
C VAL A 231 5.70 -3.29 -6.68
N SER A 232 6.23 -4.35 -7.30
CA SER A 232 5.52 -5.62 -7.55
C SER A 232 5.91 -6.70 -6.54
N THR A 233 7.04 -6.55 -5.84
CA THR A 233 7.48 -7.45 -4.78
C THR A 233 8.12 -6.62 -3.68
N GLY A 234 7.60 -6.73 -2.45
CA GLY A 234 8.11 -5.94 -1.34
C GLY A 234 7.82 -6.52 0.04
N VAL A 235 8.58 -6.04 1.01
CA VAL A 235 8.41 -6.38 2.43
C VAL A 235 7.82 -5.16 3.13
N VAL A 236 6.77 -5.35 3.91
CA VAL A 236 6.16 -4.31 4.74
C VAL A 236 6.78 -4.36 6.12
N ARG A 237 7.37 -3.24 6.52
CA ARG A 237 7.97 -3.02 7.85
C ARG A 237 7.49 -1.68 8.40
N ASN A 238 6.94 -1.69 9.61
CA ASN A 238 6.33 -0.56 10.30
C ASN A 238 5.30 0.17 9.41
N GLY A 239 4.44 -0.58 8.71
CA GLY A 239 3.40 -0.04 7.82
C GLY A 239 3.89 0.49 6.47
N VAL A 240 5.20 0.52 6.20
CA VAL A 240 5.79 0.99 4.94
C VAL A 240 6.30 -0.17 4.11
N ILE A 241 5.95 -0.21 2.83
CA ILE A 241 6.45 -1.21 1.89
C ILE A 241 7.82 -0.81 1.34
N ARG A 242 8.76 -1.76 1.29
CA ARG A 242 10.07 -1.59 0.67
C ARG A 242 10.28 -2.62 -0.44
N GLY A 243 10.89 -2.19 -1.54
CA GLY A 243 11.28 -3.09 -2.62
C GLY A 243 12.29 -4.13 -2.15
N HIS A 244 12.11 -5.38 -2.55
CA HIS A 244 13.02 -6.46 -2.18
C HIS A 244 14.38 -6.34 -2.93
N LYS A 245 15.49 -6.59 -2.23
CA LYS A 245 16.89 -6.62 -2.71
C LYS A 245 17.37 -5.35 -3.43
N GLY A 246 17.67 -4.28 -2.67
CA GLY A 246 18.45 -3.13 -3.15
C GLY A 246 17.81 -2.34 -4.31
N SER A 247 16.57 -2.65 -4.67
CA SER A 247 15.75 -1.89 -5.61
C SER A 247 15.29 -0.62 -4.91
N GLY A 248 16.21 0.34 -4.78
CA GLY A 248 15.98 1.60 -4.07
C GLY A 248 14.69 2.28 -4.48
N VAL A 249 13.89 2.60 -3.47
CA VAL A 249 13.51 3.98 -3.16
C VAL A 249 14.02 4.25 -1.75
#